data_AF-A0A7K8E1F3-F1
#
_entry.id   AF-A0A7K8E1F3-F1
#
_cell.length_a   1.000
_cell.length_b   1.000
_cell.length_c   1.000
_cell.angle_alpha   90.00
_cell.angle_beta   90.00
_cell.angle_gamma   90.00
#
_symmetry.space_group_name_H-M   'P 1'
#
loop_
_entity.id
_entity.type
_entity.pdbx_description
1 polymer ?
#
loop_
_entity_poly.entity_id
_entity_poly.type
_entity_poly.pdbx_seq_one_letter_code
_entity_poly.pdbx_strand_id
1 'polypeptide(L)'
;MTKADIKPKSMHRAKIWSDDVENLYRFQQAGYRDEVEYKQVKQVDKVECWPETGFVKKLQRRDNTFYYYNRQRECEDKDVRKVKVYVY
;
A
#
# COMPACT_ATOMS: atom_id res chain seq x y z
N MET A 1 -14.07 16.54 -10.60
CA MET A 1 -14.95 15.85 -9.63
C MET A 1 -14.08 15.39 -8.47
N THR A 2 -14.27 15.96 -7.28
CA THR A 2 -13.52 15.53 -6.09
C THR A 2 -13.89 14.08 -5.80
N LYS A 3 -12.99 13.12 -6.10
CA LYS A 3 -13.14 11.72 -5.65
C LYS A 3 -13.43 11.80 -4.15
N ALA A 4 -14.63 11.37 -3.74
CA ALA A 4 -15.05 11.46 -2.35
C ALA A 4 -13.96 10.88 -1.45
N ASP A 5 -13.68 11.53 -0.32
CA ASP A 5 -12.76 11.01 0.69
C ASP A 5 -13.31 9.70 1.25
N ILE A 6 -12.99 8.59 0.58
CA ILE A 6 -13.35 7.26 1.05
C ILE A 6 -12.57 7.04 2.35
N LYS A 7 -13.28 7.06 3.47
CA LYS A 7 -12.71 6.82 4.80
C LYS A 7 -13.04 5.40 5.24
N PRO A 8 -12.08 4.68 5.83
CA PRO A 8 -12.32 3.33 6.31
C PRO A 8 -13.24 3.34 7.53
N LYS A 9 -14.11 2.34 7.61
CA LYS A 9 -15.02 2.08 8.75
C LYS A 9 -14.27 1.51 9.94
N SER A 10 -13.31 0.63 9.71
CA SER A 10 -12.54 -0.02 10.77
C SER A 10 -11.11 -0.37 10.32
N MET A 11 -10.28 -0.73 11.30
CA MET A 11 -8.90 -1.15 11.08
C MET A 11 -8.58 -2.34 11.99
N HIS A 12 -7.93 -3.35 11.42
CA HIS A 12 -7.34 -4.45 12.18
C HIS A 12 -5.90 -4.68 11.73
N ARG A 13 -5.13 -5.48 12.47
CA ARG A 13 -3.75 -5.83 12.09
C ARG A 13 -3.72 -7.14 11.34
N ALA A 14 -2.84 -7.23 10.33
CA ALA A 14 -2.62 -8.48 9.64
C ALA A 14 -2.06 -9.54 10.61
N LYS A 15 -2.55 -10.77 10.48
CA LYS A 15 -2.12 -11.90 11.32
C LYS A 15 -1.17 -12.83 10.59
N ILE A 16 -1.39 -13.00 9.29
CA ILE A 16 -0.61 -13.83 8.37
C ILE A 16 -0.18 -12.98 7.19
N TRP A 17 0.92 -13.35 6.57
CA TRP A 17 1.36 -12.73 5.32
C TRP A 17 0.45 -13.18 4.17
N SER A 18 0.20 -12.27 3.24
CA SER A 18 -0.45 -12.50 1.95
C SER A 18 0.02 -11.43 0.96
N ASP A 19 -0.26 -11.63 -0.34
CA ASP A 19 0.07 -10.67 -1.38
C ASP A 19 -0.58 -9.29 -1.14
N ASP A 20 -1.80 -9.27 -0.61
CA ASP A 20 -2.49 -8.03 -0.20
C ASP A 20 -1.76 -7.35 0.96
N VAL A 21 -1.30 -8.12 1.96
CA VAL A 21 -0.57 -7.59 3.12
C VAL A 21 0.80 -7.04 2.69
N GLU A 22 1.46 -7.68 1.73
CA GLU A 22 2.70 -7.19 1.13
C GLU A 22 2.49 -5.80 0.48
N ASN A 23 1.44 -5.64 -0.31
CA ASN A 23 1.13 -4.35 -0.93
C ASN A 23 0.72 -3.30 0.11
N LEU A 24 -0.10 -3.66 1.10
CA LEU A 24 -0.45 -2.76 2.20
C LEU A 24 0.79 -2.30 2.99
N TYR A 25 1.73 -3.21 3.23
CA TYR A 25 3.02 -2.89 3.84
C TYR A 25 3.76 -1.81 3.03
N ARG A 26 3.87 -1.98 1.71
CA ARG A 26 4.53 -1.01 0.81
C ARG A 26 3.82 0.34 0.80
N PHE A 27 2.50 0.38 0.74
CA PHE A 27 1.76 1.65 0.84
C PHE A 27 2.02 2.36 2.17
N GLN A 28 2.02 1.61 3.27
CA GLN A 28 2.22 2.15 4.62
C GLN A 28 3.65 2.64 4.85
N GLN A 29 4.66 1.96 4.31
CA GLN A 29 6.03 2.46 4.32
C GLN A 29 6.17 3.79 3.56
N ALA A 30 5.42 3.96 2.47
CA ALA A 30 5.40 5.20 1.70
C ALA A 30 4.54 6.32 2.33
N GLY A 31 3.85 6.04 3.43
CA GLY A 31 3.02 7.02 4.17
C GLY A 31 1.55 7.07 3.73
N TYR A 32 1.05 6.02 3.09
CA TYR A 32 -0.35 5.86 2.69
C TYR A 32 -0.98 4.67 3.38
N ARG A 33 -2.28 4.72 3.65
CA ARG A 33 -3.01 3.59 4.26
C ARG A 33 -3.07 2.40 3.31
N ASP A 34 -3.34 2.66 2.05
CA ASP A 34 -3.58 1.69 0.98
C ASP A 34 -3.52 2.36 -0.42
N GLU A 35 -3.83 1.58 -1.45
CA GLU A 35 -3.88 2.03 -2.84
C GLU A 35 -4.92 3.15 -3.07
N VAL A 36 -6.05 3.12 -2.35
CA VAL A 36 -7.13 4.10 -2.52
C VAL A 36 -6.63 5.48 -2.12
N GLU A 37 -6.00 5.59 -0.95
CA GLU A 37 -5.42 6.86 -0.50
C GLU A 37 -4.29 7.32 -1.42
N TYR A 38 -3.43 6.40 -1.87
CA TYR A 38 -2.35 6.76 -2.80
C TYR A 38 -2.89 7.38 -4.10
N LYS A 39 -3.89 6.73 -4.71
CA LYS A 39 -4.54 7.22 -5.94
C LYS A 39 -5.23 8.56 -5.74
N GLN A 40 -5.85 8.78 -4.57
CA GLN A 40 -6.47 10.06 -4.24
C GLN A 40 -5.42 11.18 -4.08
N VAL A 41 -4.37 10.93 -3.28
CA VAL A 41 -3.34 11.94 -2.96
C VAL A 41 -2.49 12.30 -4.19
N LYS A 42 -2.10 11.30 -4.98
CA LYS A 42 -1.26 11.52 -6.16
C LYS A 42 -2.04 11.76 -7.45
N GLN A 43 -3.37 11.69 -7.38
CA GLN A 43 -4.28 11.88 -8.52
C GLN A 43 -3.91 10.97 -9.70
N VAL A 44 -3.57 9.72 -9.40
CA VAL A 44 -3.24 8.68 -10.39
C VAL A 44 -4.34 7.61 -10.41
N ASP A 45 -4.59 7.03 -11.58
CA ASP A 45 -5.58 5.96 -11.72
C ASP A 45 -4.98 4.56 -11.56
N LYS A 46 -3.67 4.42 -11.83
CA LYS A 46 -2.94 3.15 -11.75
C LYS A 46 -1.66 3.29 -10.94
N VAL A 47 -1.31 2.23 -10.22
CA VAL A 47 -0.04 2.08 -9.51
C VAL A 47 0.90 1.22 -10.36
N GLU A 48 2.19 1.55 -10.36
CA GLU A 48 3.19 0.74 -11.05
C GLU A 48 3.45 -0.53 -10.24
N CYS A 49 3.10 -1.69 -10.81
CA CYS A 49 3.29 -3.01 -10.20
C CYS A 49 4.17 -3.89 -11.08
N TRP A 50 4.82 -4.88 -10.48
CA TRP A 50 5.52 -5.94 -11.20
C TRP A 50 4.52 -6.85 -11.90
N PRO A 51 4.68 -7.15 -13.20
CA PRO A 51 3.70 -7.94 -13.95
C PRO A 51 3.59 -9.39 -13.48
N GLU A 52 4.65 -9.95 -12.90
CA GLU A 52 4.68 -11.37 -12.51
C GLU A 52 4.05 -11.63 -11.14
N THR A 53 4.22 -10.70 -10.19
CA THR A 53 3.73 -10.86 -8.81
C THR A 53 2.54 -9.97 -8.48
N GLY A 54 2.32 -8.91 -9.26
CA GLY A 54 1.33 -7.87 -8.93
C GLY A 54 1.77 -6.96 -7.77
N PHE A 55 2.99 -7.12 -7.25
CA PHE A 55 3.47 -6.29 -6.15
C PHE A 55 3.82 -4.87 -6.61
N VAL A 56 3.55 -3.89 -5.76
CA VAL A 56 3.87 -2.48 -6.02
C VAL A 56 5.37 -2.32 -6.26
N LYS A 57 5.74 -1.82 -7.44
CA LYS A 57 7.13 -1.65 -7.85
C LYS A 57 7.73 -0.34 -7.36
N LYS A 58 6.92 0.73 -7.37
CA LYS A 58 7.36 2.08 -7.05
C LYS A 58 6.22 2.92 -6.49
N LEU A 59 6.48 3.68 -5.43
CA LEU A 59 5.57 4.68 -4.89
C LEU A 59 6.28 6.01 -4.69
N GLN A 60 5.59 7.09 -5.00
CA GLN A 60 6.02 8.43 -4.59
C GLN A 60 5.53 8.71 -3.17
N ARG A 61 6.42 9.07 -2.26
CA ARG A 61 6.10 9.43 -0.87
C ARG A 61 5.46 10.81 -0.78
N ARG A 62 5.00 11.18 0.42
CA ARG A 62 4.42 12.50 0.71
C ARG A 62 5.43 13.64 0.59
N ASP A 63 6.71 13.37 0.82
CA ASP A 63 7.83 14.30 0.63
C ASP A 63 8.30 14.39 -0.84
N ASN A 64 7.55 13.79 -1.77
CA ASN A 64 7.85 13.70 -3.21
C ASN A 64 9.09 12.87 -3.59
N THR A 65 9.75 12.21 -2.64
CA THR A 65 10.78 11.20 -2.93
C THR A 65 10.14 9.90 -3.41
N PHE A 66 10.93 8.99 -4.00
CA PHE A 66 10.43 7.71 -4.51
C PHE A 66 10.99 6.54 -3.70
N TYR A 67 10.11 5.63 -3.31
CA TYR A 67 10.47 4.28 -2.87
C TYR A 67 10.34 3.30 -4.02
N TYR A 68 11.32 2.43 -4.12
CA TYR A 68 11.38 1.31 -5.05
C TYR A 68 11.35 0.03 -4.22
N TYR A 69 10.56 -0.94 -4.66
CA TYR A 69 10.37 -2.19 -3.95
C TYR A 69 10.76 -3.35 -4.86
N ASN A 70 11.32 -4.40 -4.26
CA ASN A 70 11.71 -5.60 -4.97
C ASN A 70 10.50 -6.32 -5.59
N ARG A 71 10.77 -7.09 -6.64
CA ARG A 71 9.78 -7.95 -7.29
C ARG A 71 9.26 -9.05 -6.36
N GLN A 72 10.10 -9.49 -5.43
CA GLN A 72 9.79 -10.53 -4.45
C GLN A 72 9.27 -9.93 -3.15
N ARG A 73 8.82 -10.80 -2.24
CA ARG A 73 8.35 -10.47 -0.90
C ARG A 73 9.42 -9.69 -0.11
N GLU A 74 9.01 -8.60 0.52
CA GLU A 74 9.83 -7.80 1.45
C GLU A 74 9.24 -7.77 2.87
N CYS A 75 7.93 -8.01 3.03
CA CYS A 75 7.29 -8.03 4.34
C CYS A 75 7.66 -9.32 5.09
N GLU A 76 8.67 -9.23 5.95
CA GLU A 76 9.05 -10.30 6.87
C GLU A 76 7.95 -10.59 7.89
N ASP A 77 7.90 -11.83 8.41
CA ASP A 77 6.87 -12.25 9.39
C ASP A 77 6.82 -11.37 10.65
N LYS A 78 7.97 -10.80 11.05
CA LYS A 78 8.07 -9.84 12.17
C LYS A 78 7.32 -8.52 11.92
N ASP A 79 7.16 -8.15 10.65
CA ASP A 79 6.54 -6.91 10.23
C ASP A 79 5.07 -7.07 9.82
N VAL A 80 4.62 -8.30 9.51
CA VAL A 80 3.21 -8.60 9.21
C VAL A 80 2.26 -8.03 10.25
N ARG A 81 2.54 -8.24 11.54
CA ARG A 81 1.69 -7.74 12.64
C ARG A 81 1.67 -6.22 12.77
N LYS A 82 2.62 -5.52 12.13
CA LYS A 82 2.67 -4.05 12.10
C LYS A 82 1.76 -3.49 11.01
N VAL A 83 1.49 -4.25 9.95
CA VAL A 83 0.64 -3.86 8.83
C VAL A 83 -0.80 -3.69 9.29
N LYS A 84 -1.38 -2.54 8.96
CA LYS A 84 -2.78 -2.21 9.21
C LYS A 84 -3.63 -2.60 8.01
N VAL A 85 -4.73 -3.28 8.21
CA VAL A 85 -5.70 -3.61 7.18
C VAL A 85 -6.93 -2.74 7.43
N TYR A 86 -7.23 -1.88 6.48
CA TYR A 86 -8.37 -0.95 6.54
C TYR A 86 -9.58 -1.55 5.82
N VAL A 87 -10.74 -1.46 6.45
CA VAL A 87 -12.02 -1.97 5.90
C VAL A 87 -12.93 -0.78 5.63
N TYR A 88 -13.54 -0.74 4.45
CA TYR A 88 -14.31 0.39 3.93
C TYR A 88 -15.82 0.16 3.91
#